data_AF-A0A3N4SKI0-F1
#
_entry.id   AF-A0A3N4SKI0-F1
#
_cell.length_a   1.000
_cell.length_b   1.000
_cell.length_c   1.000
_cell.angle_alpha   90.00
_cell.angle_beta   90.00
_cell.angle_gamma   90.00
#
_symmetry.space_group_name_H-M   'P 1'
#
loop_
_entity.id
_entity.type
_entity.pdbx_description
1 polymer ?
#
loop_
_entity_poly.entity_id
_entity_poly.type
_entity_poly.pdbx_seq_one_letter_code
_entity_poly.pdbx_strand_id
1 'polypeptide(L)'
;MLVYPSGIDLSNSTLRYLSGLLRARRRERGTRWRRLTADRQALLALAHLRCGHTYAQLAAGFGIGLATVYRYIVEAVEVLAALAPTLQQAMTVAANKAFVILDGTLLHIDRIAADRPYYSGCEDDGRVVPAVA
;
A
#
# COMPACT_ATOMS: atom_id res chain seq x y z
N MET A 1 20.47 -2.89 0.82
CA MET A 1 19.91 -3.55 -0.36
C MET A 1 19.49 -4.96 0.01
N LEU A 2 18.20 -5.29 -0.09
CA LEU A 2 17.68 -6.65 0.07
C LEU A 2 17.58 -7.29 -1.32
N VAL A 3 18.19 -8.46 -1.50
CA VAL A 3 18.26 -9.11 -2.82
C VAL A 3 17.10 -10.10 -2.97
N TYR A 4 16.02 -9.62 -3.58
CA TYR A 4 15.05 -10.37 -4.39
C TYR A 4 15.44 -10.12 -5.88
N PRO A 5 14.98 -10.88 -6.90
CA PRO A 5 15.40 -10.67 -8.30
C PRO A 5 15.20 -9.23 -8.81
N SER A 6 14.37 -8.43 -8.14
CA SER A 6 14.40 -6.98 -8.20
C SER A 6 14.93 -6.40 -6.89
N GLY A 7 15.93 -5.51 -6.98
CA GLY A 7 16.41 -4.76 -5.82
C GLY A 7 15.30 -3.88 -5.30
N ILE A 8 14.86 -4.10 -4.06
CA ILE A 8 13.85 -3.27 -3.43
C ILE A 8 14.58 -2.24 -2.55
N ASP A 9 14.37 -0.96 -2.84
CA ASP A 9 14.85 0.13 -1.98
C ASP A 9 13.96 0.24 -0.73
N LEU A 10 14.24 -0.64 0.23
CA LEU A 10 13.60 -0.70 1.53
C LEU A 10 14.62 -0.81 2.64
N SER A 11 14.32 -0.13 3.74
CA SER A 11 15.10 -0.28 4.96
C SER A 11 15.01 -1.71 5.49
N ASN A 12 16.16 -2.25 5.89
CA ASN A 12 16.22 -3.51 6.63
C ASN A 12 15.42 -3.47 7.94
N SER A 13 15.20 -2.28 8.53
CA SER A 13 14.37 -2.14 9.73
C SER A 13 12.91 -2.48 9.45
N THR A 14 12.35 -2.00 8.33
CA THR A 14 10.97 -2.27 7.91
C THR A 14 10.75 -3.76 7.67
N LEU A 15 11.70 -4.42 6.99
CA LEU A 15 11.65 -5.87 6.79
C LEU A 15 11.64 -6.61 8.14
N ARG A 16 12.59 -6.30 9.03
CA ARG A 16 12.68 -6.96 10.35
C ARG A 16 11.43 -6.74 11.19
N TYR A 17 10.88 -5.53 11.15
CA TYR A 17 9.66 -5.18 11.86
C TYR A 17 8.47 -6.04 11.41
N LEU A 18 8.14 -6.03 10.11
CA LEU A 18 7.05 -6.84 9.58
C LEU A 18 7.28 -8.35 9.80
N SER A 19 8.51 -8.81 9.65
CA SER A 19 8.86 -10.21 9.92
C SER A 19 8.65 -10.59 11.38
N GLY A 20 8.91 -9.68 12.32
CA GLY A 20 8.63 -9.88 13.74
C GLY A 20 7.13 -10.03 14.02
N LEU A 21 6.31 -9.16 13.43
CA LEU A 21 4.85 -9.22 13.56
C LEU A 21 4.28 -10.53 12.97
N LEU A 22 4.74 -10.95 11.79
CA LEU A 22 4.32 -12.21 11.17
C LEU A 22 4.72 -13.42 12.02
N ARG A 23 5.90 -13.41 12.66
CA ARG A 23 6.29 -14.47 13.60
C ARG A 23 5.35 -14.54 14.79
N ALA A 24 4.96 -13.39 15.36
CA ALA A 24 4.00 -13.34 16.47
C ALA A 24 2.64 -13.90 16.05
N ARG A 25 2.10 -13.41 14.92
CA ARG A 25 0.82 -13.88 14.36
C ARG A 25 0.80 -15.38 14.09
N ARG A 26 1.87 -15.95 13.53
CA ARG A 26 1.98 -17.39 13.28
C ARG A 26 2.00 -18.20 14.58
N ARG A 27 2.63 -17.70 15.64
CA ARG A 27 2.63 -18.35 16.98
C ARG A 27 1.23 -18.35 17.59
N GLU A 28 0.54 -17.22 17.56
CA GLU A 28 -0.85 -17.09 18.06
C GLU A 28 -1.80 -18.05 17.35
N ARG A 29 -1.72 -18.11 16.01
CA ARG A 29 -2.59 -18.98 15.20
C ARG A 29 -2.20 -20.46 15.22
N GLY A 30 -1.09 -20.83 15.89
CA GLY A 30 -0.56 -22.20 15.87
C GLY A 30 -0.04 -22.66 14.49
N THR A 31 0.19 -21.74 13.56
CA THR A 31 0.51 -22.06 12.16
C THR A 31 2.01 -22.03 11.90
N ARG A 32 2.72 -22.96 12.55
CA ARG A 32 4.20 -23.01 12.51
C ARG A 32 4.77 -23.36 11.13
N TRP A 33 4.05 -24.15 10.32
CA TRP A 33 4.52 -24.63 9.02
C TRP A 33 3.98 -23.77 7.87
N ARG A 34 4.91 -23.20 7.09
CA ARG A 34 4.66 -22.36 5.91
C ARG A 34 5.76 -22.58 4.88
N ARG A 35 5.43 -22.46 3.59
CA ARG A 35 6.38 -22.61 2.48
C ARG A 35 7.47 -21.54 2.49
N LEU A 36 7.18 -20.33 2.96
CA LEU A 36 8.18 -19.27 3.17
C LEU A 36 8.42 -18.99 4.66
N THR A 37 9.68 -18.66 4.99
CA THR A 37 10.03 -18.07 6.28
C THR A 37 9.28 -16.74 6.48
N ALA A 38 9.16 -16.28 7.73
CA ALA A 38 8.50 -15.01 8.01
C ALA A 38 9.19 -13.83 7.30
N ASP A 39 10.52 -13.86 7.20
CA ASP A 39 11.29 -12.82 6.50
C ASP A 39 11.02 -12.82 4.99
N ARG A 40 10.94 -14.00 4.36
CA ARG A 40 10.60 -14.10 2.94
C ARG A 40 9.15 -13.72 2.66
N GLN A 41 8.22 -14.03 3.56
CA GLN A 41 6.84 -13.55 3.46
C GLN A 41 6.78 -12.03 3.58
N ALA A 42 7.49 -11.44 4.54
CA ALA A 42 7.55 -9.99 4.71
C ALA A 42 8.12 -9.32 3.46
N LEU A 43 9.22 -9.86 2.90
CA LEU A 43 9.80 -9.35 1.67
C LEU A 43 8.83 -9.43 0.50
N LEU A 44 8.11 -10.54 0.35
CA LEU A 44 7.09 -10.72 -0.68
C LEU A 44 5.96 -9.69 -0.53
N ALA A 45 5.44 -9.48 0.67
CA ALA A 45 4.38 -8.51 0.93
C ALA A 45 4.86 -7.07 0.66
N LEU A 46 6.07 -6.73 1.08
CA LEU A 46 6.67 -5.43 0.83
C LEU A 46 6.94 -5.20 -0.66
N ALA A 47 7.37 -6.22 -1.39
CA ALA A 47 7.54 -6.17 -2.84
C ALA A 47 6.22 -5.85 -3.56
N HIS A 48 5.09 -6.34 -3.04
CA HIS A 48 3.76 -6.01 -3.55
C HIS A 48 3.36 -4.57 -3.18
N LEU A 49 3.41 -4.23 -1.89
CA LEU A 49 2.89 -2.96 -1.37
C LEU A 49 3.73 -1.74 -1.78
N ARG A 50 5.06 -1.88 -1.85
CA ARG A 50 5.97 -0.78 -2.16
C ARG A 50 6.26 -0.64 -3.65
N CYS A 51 6.42 -1.76 -4.34
CA CYS A 51 6.87 -1.77 -5.74
C CYS A 51 5.77 -2.15 -6.74
N GLY A 52 4.57 -2.52 -6.27
CA GLY A 52 3.45 -2.87 -7.14
C GLY A 52 3.66 -4.19 -7.92
N HIS A 53 4.56 -5.07 -7.49
CA HIS A 53 4.77 -6.34 -8.19
C HIS A 53 3.48 -7.17 -8.20
N THR A 54 3.16 -7.73 -9.38
CA THR A 54 1.96 -8.54 -9.56
C THR A 54 2.08 -9.88 -8.86
N TYR A 55 0.95 -10.53 -8.56
CA TYR A 55 0.98 -11.86 -7.93
C TYR A 55 1.71 -12.89 -8.78
N ALA A 56 1.63 -12.79 -10.12
CA ALA A 56 2.34 -13.68 -11.04
C ALA A 56 3.87 -13.48 -10.96
N GLN A 57 4.35 -12.23 -10.94
CA GLN A 57 5.77 -11.92 -10.77
C GLN A 57 6.29 -12.44 -9.43
N LEU A 58 5.53 -12.27 -8.36
CA LEU A 58 5.89 -12.76 -7.02
C LEU A 58 5.87 -14.30 -6.95
N ALA A 59 4.88 -14.94 -7.56
CA ALA A 59 4.80 -16.40 -7.63
C ALA A 59 6.04 -16.99 -8.31
N ALA A 60 6.41 -16.43 -9.47
CA ALA A 60 7.61 -16.83 -10.20
C ALA A 60 8.89 -16.56 -9.39
N GLY A 61 9.06 -15.35 -8.85
CA GLY A 61 10.28 -14.96 -8.13
C GLY A 61 10.49 -15.67 -6.79
N PHE A 62 9.41 -16.12 -6.14
CA PHE A 62 9.50 -16.88 -4.87
C PHE A 62 9.33 -18.40 -5.05
N GLY A 63 9.04 -18.89 -6.26
CA GLY A 63 8.83 -20.32 -6.52
C GLY A 63 7.64 -20.90 -5.77
N ILE A 64 6.53 -20.14 -5.67
CA ILE A 64 5.31 -20.53 -4.95
C ILE A 64 4.07 -20.29 -5.82
N GLY A 65 2.95 -20.98 -5.54
CA GLY A 65 1.71 -20.79 -6.30
C GLY A 65 0.99 -19.47 -5.98
N LEU A 66 0.20 -18.97 -6.93
CA LEU A 66 -0.58 -17.72 -6.82
C LEU A 66 -1.45 -17.65 -5.57
N ALA A 67 -2.15 -18.74 -5.23
CA ALA A 67 -2.97 -18.80 -4.01
C ALA A 67 -2.14 -18.60 -2.74
N THR A 68 -0.87 -19.03 -2.73
CA THR A 68 0.03 -18.81 -1.60
C THR A 68 0.52 -17.36 -1.55
N VAL A 69 0.82 -16.76 -2.70
CA VAL A 69 1.14 -15.32 -2.79
C VAL A 69 -0.01 -14.48 -2.24
N TYR A 70 -1.22 -14.69 -2.75
CA TYR A 70 -2.43 -13.99 -2.29
C TYR A 70 -2.60 -14.13 -0.77
N ARG A 71 -2.58 -15.35 -0.25
CA ARG A 71 -2.70 -15.62 1.19
C ARG A 71 -1.64 -14.88 2.01
N TYR A 72 -0.40 -14.85 1.54
CA TYR A 72 0.71 -14.21 2.24
C TYR A 72 0.62 -12.69 2.27
N ILE A 73 0.12 -12.09 1.18
CA ILE A 73 -0.13 -10.66 1.09
C ILE A 73 -1.28 -10.27 2.01
N VAL A 74 -2.41 -10.98 1.95
CA VAL A 74 -3.56 -10.74 2.83
C VAL A 74 -3.17 -10.86 4.30
N GLU A 75 -2.44 -11.91 4.70
CA GLU A 75 -1.98 -12.08 6.08
C GLU A 75 -1.07 -10.94 6.55
N ALA A 76 -0.19 -10.43 5.67
CA ALA A 76 0.64 -9.28 6.00
C ALA A 76 -0.18 -7.99 6.13
N VAL A 77 -1.15 -7.78 5.24
CA VAL A 77 -2.08 -6.62 5.30
C VAL A 77 -2.93 -6.68 6.57
N GLU A 78 -3.47 -7.83 6.95
CA GLU A 78 -4.23 -8.00 8.19
C GLU A 78 -3.40 -7.64 9.43
N VAL A 79 -2.15 -8.10 9.47
CA VAL A 79 -1.24 -7.80 10.59
C VAL A 79 -0.90 -6.31 10.67
N LEU A 80 -0.71 -5.66 9.53
CA LEU A 80 -0.47 -4.21 9.48
C LEU A 80 -1.73 -3.41 9.83
N ALA A 81 -2.90 -3.83 9.33
CA ALA A 81 -4.17 -3.19 9.59
C ALA A 81 -4.56 -3.25 11.07
N ALA A 82 -4.23 -4.34 11.76
CA ALA A 82 -4.43 -4.46 13.22
C ALA A 82 -3.62 -3.44 14.03
N LEU A 83 -2.57 -2.85 13.44
CA LEU A 83 -1.76 -1.80 14.06
C LEU A 83 -2.17 -0.39 13.62
N ALA A 84 -3.07 -0.27 12.64
CA ALA A 84 -3.50 1.01 12.14
C ALA A 84 -4.30 1.76 13.22
N PRO A 85 -4.11 3.09 13.34
CA PRO A 85 -4.94 3.88 14.24
C PRO A 85 -6.41 3.80 13.81
N THR A 86 -7.32 3.83 14.79
CA THR A 86 -8.74 3.96 14.47
C THR A 86 -9.00 5.30 13.78
N LEU A 87 -10.12 5.42 13.06
CA LEU A 87 -10.49 6.69 12.42
C LEU A 87 -10.51 7.83 13.43
N GLN A 88 -11.04 7.62 14.62
CA GLN A 88 -11.11 8.65 15.66
C GLN A 88 -9.71 9.06 16.17
N GLN A 89 -8.80 8.09 16.36
CA GLN A 89 -7.41 8.38 16.71
C GLN A 89 -6.71 9.15 15.59
N ALA A 90 -6.90 8.73 14.34
CA ALA A 90 -6.37 9.42 13.18
C ALA A 90 -6.90 10.86 13.07
N MET A 91 -8.20 11.07 13.30
CA MET A 91 -8.83 12.39 13.30
C MET A 91 -8.30 13.31 14.42
N THR A 92 -8.02 12.76 15.59
CA THR A 92 -7.42 13.52 16.69
C THR A 92 -6.01 14.00 16.33
N VAL A 93 -5.21 13.16 15.69
CA VAL A 93 -3.89 13.56 15.18
C VAL A 93 -4.02 14.58 14.05
N ALA A 94 -4.95 14.36 13.12
CA ALA A 94 -5.22 15.19 11.96
C ALA A 94 -5.64 16.62 12.33
N ALA A 95 -6.46 16.78 13.37
CA ALA A 95 -6.90 18.09 13.86
C ALA A 95 -5.74 19.00 14.29
N ASN A 96 -4.59 18.42 14.63
CA ASN A 96 -3.38 19.15 15.01
C ASN A 96 -2.40 19.37 13.85
N LYS A 97 -2.80 19.07 12.61
CA LYS A 97 -1.99 19.26 11.40
C LYS A 97 -2.57 20.37 10.53
N ALA A 98 -1.70 21.18 9.94
CA ALA A 98 -2.12 22.21 8.98
C ALA A 98 -2.72 21.62 7.69
N PHE A 99 -2.27 20.43 7.30
CA PHE A 99 -2.71 19.72 6.10
C PHE A 99 -2.78 18.21 6.37
N VAL A 100 -3.78 17.55 5.78
CA VAL A 100 -4.02 16.11 5.91
C VAL A 100 -4.36 15.56 4.53
N ILE A 101 -3.69 14.49 4.13
CA ILE A 101 -4.04 13.72 2.93
C ILE A 101 -4.74 12.46 3.40
N LEU A 102 -6.03 12.33 3.09
CA LEU A 102 -6.80 11.11 3.30
C LEU A 102 -6.58 10.22 2.09
N ASP A 103 -5.70 9.22 2.20
CA ASP A 103 -5.49 8.25 1.14
C ASP A 103 -6.40 7.03 1.36
N GLY A 104 -7.54 7.05 0.69
CA GLY A 104 -8.54 6.00 0.68
C GLY A 104 -9.59 6.34 -0.36
N THR A 105 -9.65 5.54 -1.44
CA THR A 105 -10.56 5.63 -2.60
C THR A 105 -11.04 7.05 -2.95
N LEU A 106 -10.50 7.61 -4.04
CA LEU A 106 -11.05 8.80 -4.71
C LEU A 106 -12.52 8.56 -5.10
N LEU A 107 -13.44 8.86 -4.19
CA LEU A 107 -14.83 9.13 -4.53
C LEU A 107 -14.83 10.45 -5.28
N HIS A 108 -15.43 10.48 -6.47
CA HIS A 108 -15.67 11.72 -7.18
C HIS A 108 -16.59 12.57 -6.30
N ILE A 109 -16.01 13.52 -5.59
CA ILE A 109 -16.75 14.56 -4.87
C ILE A 109 -16.78 15.75 -5.81
N ASP A 110 -17.98 16.12 -6.26
CA ASP A 110 -18.26 17.35 -7.01
C ASP A 110 -17.93 18.55 -6.11
N ARG A 111 -16.64 18.85 -5.95
CA ARG A 111 -16.18 20.02 -5.20
C ARG A 111 -16.43 21.24 -6.07
N ILE A 112 -17.54 21.91 -5.74
CA ILE A 112 -17.79 23.36 -5.76
C ILE A 112 -16.84 24.14 -6.68
N ALA A 113 -17.42 24.71 -7.73
CA ALA A 113 -16.82 25.76 -8.54
C ALA A 113 -16.32 26.91 -7.66
N ALA A 114 -15.04 26.85 -7.28
CA ALA A 114 -14.32 27.97 -6.70
C ALA A 114 -13.21 28.33 -7.68
N ASP A 115 -13.51 29.37 -8.44
CA ASP A 115 -12.77 29.97 -9.53
C ASP A 115 -11.41 30.56 -9.06
N ARG A 116 -10.38 29.71 -8.86
CA ARG A 116 -9.00 30.17 -8.66
C ARG A 116 -7.93 29.30 -9.35
N PRO A 117 -6.88 29.93 -9.89
CA PRO A 117 -6.20 29.48 -11.10
C PRO A 117 -4.89 28.77 -10.78
N TYR A 118 -4.94 27.54 -10.26
CA TYR A 118 -3.78 26.63 -10.20
C TYR A 118 -4.23 25.17 -10.23
N TYR A 119 -5.04 24.80 -11.23
CA TYR A 119 -5.39 23.40 -11.49
C TYR A 119 -4.91 23.03 -12.89
N SER A 120 -3.81 22.27 -12.97
CA SER A 120 -3.30 21.70 -14.21
C SER A 120 -3.78 20.26 -14.35
N GLY A 121 -4.95 20.08 -14.97
CA GLY A 121 -5.30 18.86 -15.68
C GLY A 121 -5.18 19.17 -17.16
N CYS A 122 -4.30 18.47 -17.87
CA CYS A 122 -4.03 18.62 -19.30
C CYS A 122 -5.32 18.67 -20.14
N GLU A 123 -5.38 19.68 -21.00
CA GLU A 123 -6.03 19.77 -22.33
C GLU A 123 -5.99 18.45 -23.13
N ASP A 124 -6.81 18.18 -24.14
CA ASP A 124 -7.75 18.97 -24.94
C ASP A 124 -8.62 17.96 -25.72
N ASP A 125 -9.89 18.30 -26.00
CA ASP A 125 -10.40 18.15 -27.37
C ASP A 125 -11.79 18.77 -27.52
N GLY A 126 -11.83 19.85 -28.30
CA GLY A 126 -12.92 20.03 -29.25
C GLY A 126 -13.95 21.13 -28.95
N ARG A 127 -13.57 22.38 -29.31
CA ARG A 127 -14.42 23.37 -30.01
C ARG A 127 -15.59 24.01 -29.22
N VAL A 128 -15.95 25.30 -29.33
CA VAL A 128 -15.40 26.55 -29.90
C VAL A 128 -16.45 27.65 -29.54
N VAL A 129 -15.98 28.83 -29.08
CA VAL A 129 -16.44 30.24 -29.30
C VAL A 129 -17.80 30.78 -28.76
N PRO A 130 -18.05 32.12 -28.69
CA PRO A 130 -17.29 33.26 -28.12
C PRO A 130 -18.22 34.34 -27.45
N ALA A 131 -17.65 35.44 -26.91
CA ALA A 131 -18.13 36.84 -26.97
C ALA A 131 -17.18 37.72 -26.12
N VAL A 132 -16.34 38.61 -26.67
CA VAL A 132 -16.60 40.05 -26.95
C VAL A 132 -17.14 40.77 -25.69
N ALA A 133 -16.49 41.75 -25.06
CA ALA A 133 -15.47 42.74 -25.48
C ALA A 133 -14.40 42.96 -24.39
#